data_AF-A0A1G0H6P1-F1
#
_entry.id   AF-A0A1G0H6P1-F1
#
_cell.length_a   1.000
_cell.length_b   1.000
_cell.length_c   1.000
_cell.angle_alpha   90.00
_cell.angle_beta   90.00
_cell.angle_gamma   90.00
#
_symmetry.space_group_name_H-M   'P 1'
#
loop_
_entity.id
_entity.type
_entity.pdbx_description
1 polymer ?
#
loop_
_entity_poly.entity_id
_entity_poly.type
_entity_poly.pdbx_seq_one_letter_code
_entity_poly.pdbx_strand_id
1 'polypeptide(L)'
;MFDVLMYLFENYMGNNVSLFVDYDAMIIELEQVGFHRQEINRALDWLEGLSRVQQTVAAGGRLSSQAIRHYMPEECEHISQEARGFLLYLEQLGVLDPMTREVVIDRLMALDVREVDLGRIKWVVLIALFNQPDKKSALSLLQDMVLSEAFEVLH
;
A
#
# COMPACT_ATOMS: atom_id res chain seq x y z
N MET A 1 12.04 1.77 6.73
CA MET A 1 10.78 0.98 6.84
C MET A 1 10.13 0.80 5.47
N PHE A 2 9.90 1.87 4.71
CA PHE A 2 9.26 1.77 3.39
C PHE A 2 9.99 0.81 2.44
N ASP A 3 11.33 0.85 2.41
CA ASP A 3 12.13 -0.05 1.59
C ASP A 3 11.95 -1.52 1.95
N VAL A 4 11.68 -1.82 3.24
CA VAL A 4 11.34 -3.17 3.70
C VAL A 4 9.97 -3.59 3.15
N LEU A 5 8.97 -2.69 3.16
CA LEU A 5 7.65 -2.98 2.59
C LEU A 5 7.75 -3.27 1.09
N MET A 6 8.57 -2.51 0.37
CA MET A 6 8.83 -2.71 -1.06
C MET A 6 9.50 -4.07 -1.30
N TYR A 7 10.57 -4.38 -0.56
CA TYR A 7 11.26 -5.67 -0.66
C TYR A 7 10.34 -6.84 -0.34
N LEU A 8 9.53 -6.74 0.71
CA LEU A 8 8.55 -7.77 1.08
C LEU A 8 7.53 -8.00 -0.03
N PHE A 9 7.06 -6.92 -0.66
CA PHE A 9 6.13 -7.03 -1.77
C PHE A 9 6.77 -7.73 -2.97
N GLU A 10 7.96 -7.30 -3.38
CA GLU A 10 8.66 -7.85 -4.56
C GLU A 10 9.02 -9.34 -4.39
N ASN A 11 9.52 -9.72 -3.22
CA ASN A 11 10.10 -11.05 -3.02
C ASN A 11 9.11 -12.10 -2.50
N TYR A 12 8.10 -11.69 -1.74
CA TYR A 12 7.19 -12.64 -1.09
C TYR A 12 5.74 -12.49 -1.54
N MET A 13 5.23 -11.26 -1.67
CA MET A 13 3.85 -11.05 -2.10
C MET A 13 3.71 -11.34 -3.60
N GLY A 14 4.56 -10.79 -4.47
CA GLY A 14 4.51 -11.01 -5.92
C GLY A 14 4.55 -12.48 -6.36
N ASN A 15 5.18 -13.35 -5.56
CA ASN A 15 5.39 -14.77 -5.90
C ASN A 15 4.37 -15.74 -5.28
N ASN A 16 3.25 -15.26 -4.70
CA ASN A 16 2.27 -16.08 -3.96
C ASN A 16 2.87 -16.87 -2.78
N VAL A 17 3.99 -16.41 -2.21
CA VAL A 17 4.56 -17.01 -1.02
C VAL A 17 3.80 -16.44 0.17
N SER A 18 3.17 -17.31 0.96
CA SER A 18 2.53 -16.88 2.20
C SER A 18 3.61 -16.32 3.13
N LEU A 19 3.56 -15.00 3.38
CA LEU A 19 4.47 -14.25 4.26
C LEU A 19 4.60 -14.85 5.67
N PHE A 20 3.69 -15.73 6.05
CA PHE A 20 3.57 -16.23 7.42
C PHE A 20 4.04 -17.68 7.59
N VAL A 21 4.56 -18.33 6.54
CA VAL A 21 5.00 -19.74 6.64
C VAL A 21 6.33 -19.88 7.39
N ASP A 22 7.18 -18.84 7.39
CA ASP A 22 8.40 -18.80 8.20
C ASP A 22 8.83 -17.36 8.53
N TYR A 23 8.20 -16.78 9.54
CA TYR A 23 8.43 -15.39 9.98
C TYR A 23 9.86 -15.18 10.49
N ASP A 24 10.42 -16.18 11.18
CA ASP A 24 11.79 -16.10 11.72
C ASP A 24 12.83 -16.17 10.59
N ALA A 25 12.64 -17.04 9.60
CA ALA A 25 13.52 -17.09 8.43
C ALA A 25 13.46 -15.81 7.59
N MET A 26 12.27 -15.24 7.40
CA MET A 26 12.10 -13.96 6.67
C MET A 26 12.88 -12.83 7.35
N ILE A 27 12.77 -12.71 8.67
CA ILE A 27 13.51 -11.71 9.44
C ILE A 27 15.02 -11.88 9.25
N ILE A 28 15.52 -13.11 9.35
CA ILE A 28 16.95 -13.42 9.18
C ILE A 28 17.40 -13.02 7.77
N GLU A 29 16.60 -13.30 6.73
CA GLU A 29 16.89 -12.90 5.36
C GLU A 29 16.95 -11.36 5.22
N LEU A 30 15.96 -10.65 5.75
CA LEU A 30 15.93 -9.18 5.72
C LEU A 30 17.15 -8.56 6.42
N GLU A 31 17.57 -9.13 7.55
CA GLU A 31 18.79 -8.71 8.25
C GLU A 31 20.05 -8.99 7.41
N GLN A 32 20.11 -10.11 6.70
CA GLN A 32 21.23 -10.46 5.80
C GLN A 32 21.32 -9.54 4.58
N VAL A 33 20.18 -9.08 4.06
CA VAL A 33 20.10 -8.07 2.98
C VAL A 33 20.51 -6.67 3.47
N GLY A 34 20.60 -6.49 4.79
CA GLY A 34 21.12 -5.28 5.42
C GLY A 34 20.05 -4.37 6.03
N PHE A 35 18.79 -4.79 6.08
CA PHE A 35 17.75 -4.02 6.76
C PHE A 35 17.96 -4.03 8.27
N HIS A 36 17.76 -2.88 8.90
CA HIS A 36 17.84 -2.80 10.35
C HIS A 36 16.62 -3.46 11.01
N ARG A 37 16.84 -4.26 12.07
CA ARG A 37 15.76 -4.92 12.85
C ARG A 37 14.61 -3.98 13.22
N GLN A 38 14.91 -2.73 13.57
CA GLN A 38 13.88 -1.75 13.90
C GLN A 38 12.98 -1.43 12.71
N GLU A 39 13.53 -1.32 11.50
CA GLU A 39 12.76 -1.04 10.29
C GLU A 39 11.94 -2.24 9.84
N ILE A 40 12.49 -3.45 10.04
CA ILE A 40 11.79 -4.71 9.82
C ILE A 40 10.55 -4.78 10.71
N ASN A 41 10.73 -4.58 12.02
CA ASN A 41 9.61 -4.61 12.97
C ASN A 41 8.54 -3.56 12.62
N ARG A 42 8.94 -2.31 12.32
CA ARG A 42 7.95 -1.28 11.94
C ARG A 42 7.18 -1.64 10.66
N ALA A 43 7.83 -2.27 9.67
CA ALA A 43 7.16 -2.70 8.45
C ALA A 43 6.15 -3.83 8.70
N LEU A 44 6.51 -4.78 9.57
CA LEU A 44 5.63 -5.88 9.95
C LEU A 44 4.44 -5.37 10.77
N ASP A 45 4.66 -4.44 11.70
CA ASP A 45 3.58 -3.76 12.43
C ASP A 45 2.64 -2.99 11.49
N TRP A 46 3.20 -2.36 10.45
CA TRP A 46 2.43 -1.66 9.43
C TRP A 46 1.53 -2.62 8.64
N LEU A 47 2.04 -3.81 8.28
CA LEU A 47 1.30 -4.86 7.57
C LEU A 47 0.20 -5.48 8.45
N GLU A 48 0.47 -5.70 9.74
CA GLU A 48 -0.57 -6.13 10.68
C GLU A 48 -1.68 -5.08 10.78
N GLY A 49 -1.30 -3.80 10.84
CA GLY A 49 -2.24 -2.69 10.83
C GLY A 49 -3.11 -2.64 9.57
N LEU A 50 -2.54 -2.96 8.40
CA LEU A 50 -3.30 -3.07 7.14
C LEU A 50 -4.42 -4.11 7.25
N SER A 51 -4.10 -5.31 7.74
CA SER A 51 -5.10 -6.37 7.94
C SER A 51 -6.22 -5.94 8.88
N ARG A 52 -5.86 -5.30 10.01
CA ARG A 52 -6.83 -4.79 11.00
C ARG A 52 -7.76 -3.73 10.41
N VAL A 53 -7.23 -2.80 9.63
CA VAL A 53 -8.01 -1.72 9.01
C VAL A 53 -8.94 -2.28 7.94
N GLN A 54 -8.46 -3.21 7.11
CA GLN A 54 -9.31 -3.91 6.13
C GLN A 54 -10.48 -4.64 6.80
N GLN A 55 -10.23 -5.35 7.91
CA GLN A 55 -11.29 -6.01 8.68
C GLN A 55 -12.30 -5.01 9.24
N THR A 56 -11.81 -3.89 9.79
CA THR A 56 -12.65 -2.84 10.37
C THR A 56 -13.55 -2.20 9.31
N VAL A 57 -12.98 -1.87 8.15
CA VAL A 57 -13.69 -1.29 7.01
C VAL A 57 -14.71 -2.30 6.45
N ALA A 58 -14.33 -3.57 6.32
CA ALA A 58 -15.23 -4.63 5.84
C ALA A 58 -16.41 -4.89 6.80
N ALA A 59 -16.22 -4.73 8.11
CA ALA A 59 -17.27 -4.85 9.12
C ALA A 59 -18.16 -3.60 9.24
N GLY A 60 -17.71 -2.46 8.69
CA GLY A 60 -18.42 -1.18 8.75
C GLY A 60 -19.59 -1.06 7.76
N GLY A 61 -20.24 0.11 7.79
CA GLY A 61 -21.26 0.46 6.81
C GLY A 61 -20.63 0.75 5.44
N ARG A 62 -21.34 0.40 4.37
CA ARG A 62 -20.90 0.72 3.01
C ARG A 62 -21.02 2.21 2.73
N LEU A 63 -19.96 2.80 2.21
CA LEU A 63 -19.98 4.14 1.65
C LEU A 63 -20.67 4.14 0.28
N SER A 64 -21.36 5.24 -0.02
CA SER A 64 -21.93 5.49 -1.36
C SER A 64 -20.80 5.68 -2.37
N SER A 65 -20.99 5.17 -3.59
CA SER A 65 -20.08 5.43 -4.72
C SER A 65 -20.03 6.90 -5.14
N GLN A 66 -20.97 7.73 -4.66
CA GLN A 66 -21.01 9.17 -4.87
C GLN A 66 -20.47 9.97 -3.67
N ALA A 67 -19.87 9.29 -2.67
CA ALA A 67 -19.29 9.97 -1.53
C ALA A 67 -18.13 10.87 -1.98
N ILE A 68 -18.10 12.10 -1.47
CA ILE A 68 -16.99 13.04 -1.71
C ILE A 68 -16.07 12.98 -0.50
N ARG A 69 -14.77 12.73 -0.72
CA ARG A 69 -13.78 12.81 0.34
C ARG A 69 -13.28 14.24 0.52
N HIS A 70 -13.31 14.70 1.76
CA HIS A 70 -12.61 15.90 2.20
C HIS A 70 -11.37 15.48 3.00
N TYR A 71 -10.18 15.87 2.55
CA TYR A 71 -8.94 15.59 3.27
C TYR A 71 -8.78 16.54 4.47
N MET A 72 -8.36 16.02 5.60
CA MET A 72 -7.99 16.80 6.77
C MET A 72 -6.66 17.54 6.53
N PRO A 73 -6.38 18.65 7.25
CA PRO A 73 -5.12 19.38 7.11
C PRO A 73 -3.90 18.48 7.27
N GLU A 74 -3.91 17.58 8.25
CA GLU A 74 -2.83 16.63 8.52
C GLU A 74 -2.61 15.67 7.34
N GLU A 75 -3.69 15.20 6.71
CA GLU A 75 -3.61 14.39 5.49
C GLU A 75 -3.04 15.19 4.32
N CYS A 76 -3.33 16.49 4.24
CA CYS A 76 -2.82 17.36 3.18
C CYS A 76 -1.33 17.69 3.34
N GLU A 77 -0.85 17.75 4.58
CA GLU A 77 0.57 17.94 4.90
C GLU A 77 1.39 16.67 4.66
N HIS A 78 0.81 15.51 4.99
CA HIS A 78 1.50 14.23 4.87
C HIS A 78 1.39 13.61 3.46
N ILE A 79 0.27 13.82 2.76
CA ILE A 79 0.02 13.27 1.42
C ILE A 79 0.08 14.40 0.40
N SER A 80 1.11 14.37 -0.44
CA SER A 80 1.33 15.36 -1.48
C SER A 80 0.09 15.55 -2.38
N GLN A 81 -0.04 16.72 -2.99
CA GLN A 81 -1.15 17.00 -3.90
C GLN A 81 -1.22 16.01 -5.06
N GLU A 82 -0.06 15.62 -5.60
CA GLU A 82 0.04 14.66 -6.70
C GLU A 82 -0.42 13.25 -6.26
N ALA A 83 0.00 12.80 -5.08
CA ALA A 83 -0.46 11.53 -4.52
C ALA A 83 -1.98 11.51 -4.26
N ARG A 84 -2.56 12.61 -3.75
CA ARG A 84 -4.02 12.73 -3.60
C ARG A 84 -4.75 12.72 -4.95
N GLY A 85 -4.17 13.35 -5.97
CA GLY A 85 -4.67 13.29 -7.34
C GLY A 85 -4.66 11.86 -7.91
N PHE A 86 -3.61 11.10 -7.62
CA PHE A 86 -3.51 9.70 -8.01
C PHE A 86 -4.59 8.81 -7.36
N LEU A 87 -4.90 9.02 -6.07
CA LEU A 87 -6.02 8.29 -5.43
C LEU A 87 -7.36 8.56 -6.10
N LEU A 88 -7.62 9.84 -6.42
CA LEU A 88 -8.85 10.23 -7.13
C LEU A 88 -8.90 9.57 -8.52
N TYR A 89 -7.77 9.55 -9.23
CA TYR A 89 -7.68 8.90 -10.54
C TYR A 89 -7.96 7.40 -10.46
N LEU A 90 -7.40 6.69 -9.47
CA LEU A 90 -7.67 5.26 -9.28
C LEU A 90 -9.14 4.98 -8.90
N GLU A 91 -9.78 5.84 -8.12
CA GLU A 91 -11.21 5.75 -7.81
C GLU A 91 -12.07 5.96 -9.07
N GLN A 92 -11.72 6.91 -9.93
CA GLN A 92 -12.39 7.14 -11.21
C GLN A 92 -12.27 5.97 -12.19
N LEU A 93 -11.13 5.27 -12.18
CA LEU A 93 -10.94 4.05 -12.95
C LEU A 93 -11.65 2.82 -12.35
N GLY A 94 -12.22 2.95 -11.14
CA GLY A 94 -12.82 1.83 -10.40
C GLY A 94 -11.80 0.83 -9.84
N VAL A 95 -10.51 1.16 -9.85
CA VAL A 95 -9.44 0.38 -9.20
C VAL A 95 -9.66 0.41 -7.69
N LEU A 96 -9.94 1.59 -7.16
CA LEU A 96 -10.35 1.81 -5.78
C LEU A 96 -11.85 2.06 -5.71
N ASP A 97 -12.49 1.52 -4.67
CA ASP A 97 -13.79 1.99 -4.21
C ASP A 97 -13.61 2.88 -2.97
N PRO A 98 -14.66 3.62 -2.54
CA PRO A 98 -14.53 4.51 -1.39
C PRO A 98 -14.06 3.82 -0.11
N MET A 99 -14.35 2.53 0.08
CA MET A 99 -13.94 1.78 1.26
C MET A 99 -12.45 1.48 1.20
N THR A 100 -11.97 0.93 0.08
CA THR A 100 -10.54 0.64 -0.13
C THR A 100 -9.72 1.93 -0.17
N ARG A 101 -10.28 3.05 -0.64
CA ARG A 101 -9.64 4.37 -0.58
C ARG A 101 -9.34 4.79 0.86
N GLU A 102 -10.26 4.58 1.82
CA GLU A 102 -9.97 4.88 3.23
C GLU A 102 -8.91 3.95 3.82
N VAL A 103 -8.89 2.66 3.44
CA VAL A 103 -7.82 1.74 3.84
C VAL A 103 -6.46 2.26 3.39
N VAL A 104 -6.35 2.71 2.14
CA VAL A 104 -5.10 3.26 1.60
C VAL A 104 -4.71 4.52 2.37
N ILE A 105 -5.63 5.47 2.57
CA ILE A 105 -5.33 6.72 3.28
C ILE A 105 -4.85 6.45 4.71
N ASP A 106 -5.56 5.59 5.46
CA ASP A 106 -5.16 5.23 6.82
C ASP A 106 -3.73 4.65 6.84
N ARG A 107 -3.40 3.81 5.86
CA ARG A 107 -2.07 3.21 5.73
C ARG A 107 -1.00 4.19 5.30
N LEU A 108 -1.32 5.17 4.47
CA LEU A 108 -0.42 6.27 4.15
C LEU A 108 -0.08 7.06 5.40
N MET A 109 -1.07 7.43 6.21
CA MET A 109 -0.88 8.17 7.45
C MET A 109 -0.07 7.39 8.51
N ALA A 110 0.02 6.07 8.38
CA ALA A 110 0.83 5.21 9.24
C ALA A 110 2.29 5.06 8.76
N LEU A 111 2.69 5.70 7.66
CA LEU A 111 4.07 5.68 7.20
C LEU A 111 4.94 6.64 8.03
N ASP A 112 6.11 6.16 8.43
CA ASP A 112 7.13 6.91 9.14
C ASP A 112 7.97 7.76 8.17
N VAL A 113 7.31 8.64 7.42
CA VAL A 113 7.90 9.57 6.45
C VAL A 113 7.33 10.97 6.64
N ARG A 114 8.08 11.99 6.24
CA ARG A 114 7.60 13.38 6.34
C ARG A 114 6.47 13.66 5.36
N GLU A 115 6.60 13.14 4.14
CA GLU A 115 5.66 13.35 3.04
C GLU A 115 5.64 12.10 2.15
N VAL A 116 4.44 11.76 1.66
CA VAL A 116 4.20 10.72 0.67
C VAL A 116 4.07 11.34 -0.72
N ASP A 117 4.99 10.96 -1.60
CA ASP A 117 5.00 11.29 -3.02
C ASP A 117 4.28 10.24 -3.88
N LEU A 118 4.20 10.52 -5.19
CA LEU A 118 3.56 9.62 -6.16
C LEU A 118 4.19 8.23 -6.19
N GLY A 119 5.52 8.13 -6.02
CA GLY A 119 6.22 6.84 -5.99
C GLY A 119 5.77 5.98 -4.80
N ARG A 120 5.74 6.55 -3.60
CA ARG A 120 5.37 5.80 -2.39
C ARG A 120 3.92 5.35 -2.39
N ILE A 121 3.00 6.21 -2.84
CA ILE A 121 1.58 5.87 -2.83
C ILE A 121 1.25 4.68 -3.73
N LYS A 122 1.93 4.55 -4.88
CA LYS A 122 1.75 3.43 -5.80
C LYS A 122 1.99 2.09 -5.13
N TRP A 123 3.09 1.99 -4.38
CA TRP A 123 3.42 0.80 -3.59
C TRP A 123 2.38 0.53 -2.50
N VAL A 124 1.94 1.56 -1.79
CA VAL A 124 0.95 1.38 -0.72
C VAL A 124 -0.39 0.89 -1.26
N VAL A 125 -0.84 1.44 -2.39
CA VAL A 125 -2.05 0.96 -3.08
C VAL A 125 -1.86 -0.49 -3.53
N LEU A 126 -0.72 -0.85 -4.12
CA LEU A 126 -0.42 -2.23 -4.53
C LEU A 126 -0.52 -3.19 -3.34
N ILE A 127 0.15 -2.88 -2.24
CA ILE A 127 0.14 -3.70 -1.02
C ILE A 127 -1.27 -3.80 -0.44
N ALA A 128 -2.04 -2.71 -0.43
CA ALA A 128 -3.41 -2.70 0.06
C ALA A 128 -4.37 -3.56 -0.80
N LEU A 129 -4.14 -3.66 -2.10
CA LEU A 129 -4.95 -4.46 -3.02
C LEU A 129 -4.51 -5.93 -3.08
N PHE A 130 -3.26 -6.23 -2.78
CA PHE A 130 -2.66 -7.56 -2.97
C PHE A 130 -3.43 -8.69 -2.26
N ASN A 131 -3.97 -8.43 -1.07
CA ASN A 131 -4.69 -9.41 -0.27
C ASN A 131 -6.22 -9.46 -0.53
N GLN A 132 -6.71 -8.75 -1.55
CA GLN A 132 -8.16 -8.70 -1.86
C GLN A 132 -8.48 -9.59 -3.07
N PRO A 133 -9.10 -10.78 -2.86
CA PRO A 133 -9.32 -11.76 -3.92
C PRO A 133 -10.24 -11.27 -5.04
N ASP A 134 -11.11 -10.30 -4.76
CA ASP A 134 -12.03 -9.63 -5.69
C ASP A 134 -11.36 -8.52 -6.51
N LYS A 135 -10.13 -8.12 -6.19
CA LYS A 135 -9.40 -7.01 -6.82
C LYS A 135 -8.28 -7.45 -7.77
N LYS A 136 -8.24 -8.72 -8.20
CA LYS A 136 -7.18 -9.25 -9.08
C LYS A 136 -7.00 -8.47 -10.39
N SER A 137 -8.09 -8.04 -11.02
CA SER A 137 -8.06 -7.23 -12.25
C SER A 137 -7.53 -5.82 -11.99
N ALA A 138 -7.97 -5.20 -10.89
CA ALA A 138 -7.49 -3.89 -10.44
C ALA A 138 -5.99 -3.92 -10.09
N LEU A 139 -5.54 -5.01 -9.45
CA LEU A 139 -4.13 -5.26 -9.14
C LEU A 139 -3.28 -5.38 -10.41
N SER A 140 -3.74 -6.11 -11.43
CA SER A 140 -3.04 -6.24 -12.71
C SER A 140 -2.89 -4.89 -13.40
N LEU A 141 -3.96 -4.09 -13.48
CA LEU A 141 -3.92 -2.77 -14.10
C LEU A 141 -2.94 -1.84 -13.36
N LEU A 142 -2.95 -1.87 -12.03
CA LEU A 142 -2.03 -1.08 -11.22
C LEU A 142 -0.58 -1.57 -11.38
N GLN A 143 -0.34 -2.88 -11.43
CA GLN A 143 0.98 -3.44 -11.71
C GLN A 143 1.50 -2.95 -13.06
N ASP A 144 0.68 -3.01 -14.11
CA ASP A 144 1.06 -2.52 -15.44
C ASP A 144 1.44 -1.02 -15.40
N MET A 145 0.69 -0.20 -14.65
CA MET A 145 0.94 1.24 -14.50
C MET A 145 2.18 1.57 -13.65
N VAL A 146 2.47 0.76 -12.63
CA VAL A 146 3.63 0.97 -11.75
C VAL A 146 4.90 0.44 -12.42
N LEU A 147 4.81 -0.68 -13.13
CA LEU A 147 5.93 -1.30 -13.84
C LEU A 147 6.26 -0.55 -15.15
N SER A 148 5.28 0.00 -15.86
CA SER A 148 5.55 0.76 -17.09
C SER A 148 6.42 2.00 -16.85
N GLU A 149 6.20 2.72 -15.74
CA GLU A 149 7.03 3.86 -15.35
C GLU A 149 8.41 3.45 -14.82
N ALA A 150 8.53 2.28 -14.17
CA ALA A 150 9.84 1.77 -13.73
C ALA A 150 10.76 1.43 -14.91
N PHE A 151 10.20 1.10 -16.08
CA PHE A 151 10.95 0.82 -17.32
C PHE A 151 11.30 2.08 -18.14
N GLU A 152 10.65 3.23 -17.94
CA GLU A 152 11.04 4.49 -18.61
C GLU A 152 12.36 5.09 -18.09
N VAL A 153 12.80 4.71 -16.88
CA VAL A 153 14.08 5.18 -16.30
C VAL A 153 15.30 4.41 -16.86
N LEU A 154 15.08 3.38 -17.68
CA LEU A 154 16.15 2.52 -18.23
C LEU A 154 16.41 2.73 -19.74
N HIS A 155 15.82 3.74 -20.37
CA HIS A 155 16.04 4.04 -21.81
C HIS A 155 16.68 5.41 -22.06
#